data_AF-A0A813IXH9-F1
#
_entry.id   AF-A0A813IXH9-F1
#
_cell.length_a   1.000
_cell.length_b   1.000
_cell.length_c   1.000
_cell.angle_alpha   90.00
_cell.angle_beta   90.00
_cell.angle_gamma   90.00
#
_symmetry.space_group_name_H-M   'P 1'
#
loop_
_entity.id
_entity.type
_entity.pdbx_description
1 polymer ?
#
loop_
_entity_poly.entity_id
_entity_poly.type
_entity_poly.pdbx_seq_one_letter_code
_entity_poly.pdbx_strand_id
1 'polypeptide(L)'
;MAETALEEVWQDREIKFDQQPQLLKLRKGEFQIDSINSVEDTKGNNGERGILIVTNLRLIWTSAKSARTNLSIGFNNVSSVNIRQVNSKLRGNSQALFVMTRFNSTRFEFIFTNLVKNSPRLFTTVQAVFRSYETTKLYRDLKLRGAIIRDKELVMLPNEQVYEKISGIWNLSSDQGNLGTFIITNVRTVWFAVLAENFNVSIPYLQMKSIN
;
A
#
# COMPACT_ATOMS: atom_id res chain seq x y z
N MET A 1 -24.60 -20.56 7.55
CA MET A 1 -24.08 -19.24 7.12
C MET A 1 -22.58 -19.33 7.18
N ALA A 2 -21.92 -19.31 6.03
CA ALA A 2 -20.46 -19.31 6.01
C ALA A 2 -19.99 -18.02 6.67
N GLU A 3 -19.31 -18.16 7.79
CA GLU A 3 -18.54 -17.09 8.41
C GLU A 3 -17.59 -16.61 7.32
N THR A 4 -17.89 -15.45 6.72
CA THR A 4 -17.00 -14.82 5.75
C THR A 4 -15.77 -14.45 6.55
N ALA A 5 -14.79 -15.36 6.61
CA ALA A 5 -13.46 -15.04 7.09
C ALA A 5 -13.08 -13.75 6.37
N LEU A 6 -12.91 -12.67 7.12
CA LEU A 6 -12.41 -11.40 6.57
C LEU A 6 -11.18 -11.75 5.74
N GLU A 7 -11.33 -11.74 4.42
CA GLU A 7 -10.25 -12.11 3.51
C GLU A 7 -9.10 -11.17 3.80
N GLU A 8 -8.03 -11.74 4.36
CA GLU A 8 -6.83 -11.01 4.71
C GLU A 8 -6.35 -10.22 3.49
N VAL A 9 -6.07 -8.93 3.70
CA VAL A 9 -5.72 -8.01 2.62
C VAL A 9 -4.28 -8.30 2.20
N TRP A 10 -4.14 -9.10 1.15
CA TRP A 10 -2.84 -9.48 0.60
C TRP A 10 -2.35 -8.53 -0.50
N GLN A 11 -3.25 -7.78 -1.15
CA GLN A 11 -2.98 -7.06 -2.39
C GLN A 11 -1.86 -6.03 -2.25
N ASP A 12 -1.80 -5.30 -1.13
CA ASP A 12 -0.72 -4.37 -0.81
C ASP A 12 0.46 -5.04 -0.09
N ARG A 13 0.28 -6.23 0.48
CA ARG A 13 1.22 -6.93 1.36
C ARG A 13 2.04 -8.04 0.72
N GLU A 14 1.66 -8.52 -0.47
CA GLU A 14 2.37 -9.62 -1.14
C GLU A 14 2.89 -9.24 -2.52
N ILE A 15 3.81 -10.08 -3.02
CA ILE A 15 4.24 -10.09 -4.42
C ILE A 15 3.84 -11.44 -5.00
N LYS A 16 3.03 -11.43 -6.06
CA LYS A 16 2.56 -12.66 -6.73
C LYS A 16 2.90 -12.64 -8.21
N PHE A 17 3.19 -13.84 -8.72
CA PHE A 17 3.49 -14.11 -10.12
C PHE A 17 2.43 -15.07 -10.68
N ASP A 18 2.15 -14.96 -11.97
CA ASP A 18 1.35 -15.88 -12.78
C ASP A 18 0.02 -16.28 -12.13
N GLN A 19 -0.67 -15.27 -11.58
CA GLN A 19 -1.93 -15.48 -10.90
C GLN A 19 -3.05 -15.74 -11.90
N GLN A 20 -4.11 -16.41 -11.44
CA GLN A 20 -5.32 -16.50 -12.25
C GLN A 20 -5.91 -15.09 -12.45
N PRO A 21 -6.38 -14.74 -13.67
CA PRO A 21 -6.91 -13.39 -13.94
C PRO A 21 -8.03 -12.95 -13.00
N GLN A 22 -8.81 -13.90 -12.46
CA GLN A 22 -9.85 -13.65 -11.47
C GLN A 22 -9.29 -13.04 -10.17
N LEU A 23 -8.08 -13.43 -9.76
CA LEU A 23 -7.40 -12.94 -8.55
C LEU A 23 -6.73 -11.56 -8.76
N LEU A 24 -6.61 -11.12 -10.01
CA LEU A 24 -6.12 -9.79 -10.36
C LEU A 24 -7.24 -8.73 -10.36
N LYS A 25 -8.51 -9.14 -10.23
CA LYS A 25 -9.62 -8.20 -10.10
C LYS A 25 -9.40 -7.29 -8.88
N LEU A 26 -9.85 -6.06 -9.02
CA LEU A 26 -9.77 -5.06 -7.95
C LEU A 26 -10.66 -5.50 -6.79
N ARG A 27 -10.09 -5.53 -5.59
CA ARG A 27 -10.86 -5.82 -4.38
C ARG A 27 -11.72 -4.62 -3.99
N LYS A 28 -12.65 -4.83 -3.04
CA LYS A 28 -13.34 -3.70 -2.38
C LYS A 28 -12.31 -2.78 -1.72
N GLY A 29 -12.44 -1.47 -1.99
CA GLY A 29 -11.50 -0.44 -1.54
C GLY A 29 -10.26 -0.27 -2.43
N GLU A 30 -10.05 -1.14 -3.42
CA GLU A 30 -9.03 -0.97 -4.45
C GLU A 30 -9.65 -0.35 -5.70
N PHE A 31 -8.98 0.63 -6.29
CA PHE A 31 -9.40 1.25 -7.54
C PHE A 31 -8.20 1.54 -8.44
N GLN A 32 -8.43 1.50 -9.75
CA GLN A 32 -7.41 1.85 -10.75
C GLN A 32 -7.22 3.37 -10.78
N ILE A 33 -5.97 3.80 -10.71
CA ILE A 33 -5.55 5.20 -10.83
C ILE A 33 -5.08 5.47 -12.25
N ASP A 34 -4.31 4.55 -12.83
CA ASP A 34 -3.72 4.72 -14.15
C ASP A 34 -3.52 3.37 -14.86
N SER A 35 -3.40 3.40 -16.18
CA SER A 35 -3.06 2.23 -17.01
C SER A 35 -2.16 2.64 -18.16
N ILE A 36 -1.01 1.99 -18.23
CA ILE A 36 0.05 2.28 -19.17
C ILE A 36 0.18 1.08 -20.11
N ASN A 37 -0.22 1.28 -21.36
CA ASN A 37 -0.14 0.27 -22.41
C ASN A 37 1.28 0.16 -22.97
N SER A 38 1.58 -0.96 -23.63
CA SER A 38 2.86 -1.21 -24.31
C SER A 38 4.07 -1.09 -23.36
N VAL A 39 3.90 -1.59 -22.14
CA VAL A 39 4.97 -1.67 -21.14
C VAL A 39 5.53 -3.09 -21.13
N GLU A 40 6.83 -3.20 -21.27
CA GLU A 40 7.56 -4.46 -21.23
C GLU A 40 8.13 -4.70 -19.83
N ASP A 41 7.96 -5.91 -19.28
CA ASP A 41 8.76 -6.38 -18.14
C ASP A 41 10.10 -6.89 -18.67
N THR A 42 11.09 -6.00 -18.68
CA THR A 42 12.39 -6.23 -19.33
C THR A 42 13.22 -7.31 -18.62
N LYS A 43 12.99 -7.53 -17.32
CA LYS A 43 13.79 -8.48 -16.53
C LYS A 43 13.17 -9.86 -16.50
N GLY A 44 11.84 -9.97 -16.38
CA GLY A 44 11.14 -11.25 -16.33
C GLY A 44 10.68 -11.77 -17.70
N ASN A 45 10.24 -10.88 -18.60
CA ASN A 45 9.54 -11.23 -19.84
C ASN A 45 10.04 -10.39 -21.04
N ASN A 46 11.35 -10.42 -21.27
CA ASN A 46 12.01 -9.63 -22.33
C ASN A 46 11.41 -9.92 -23.72
N GLY A 47 11.07 -8.85 -24.44
CA GLY A 47 10.42 -8.91 -25.75
C GLY A 47 8.91 -9.10 -25.71
N GLU A 48 8.29 -9.21 -24.52
CA GLU A 48 6.84 -9.29 -24.37
C GLU A 48 6.23 -7.95 -24.00
N ARG A 49 5.27 -7.49 -24.81
CA ARG A 49 4.48 -6.30 -24.46
C ARG A 49 3.41 -6.70 -23.46
N GLY A 50 3.14 -5.80 -22.53
CA GLY A 50 2.04 -5.93 -21.60
C GLY A 50 1.39 -4.58 -21.29
N ILE A 51 0.50 -4.64 -20.31
CA ILE A 51 -0.19 -3.48 -19.74
C ILE A 51 0.24 -3.40 -18.28
N LEU A 52 0.70 -2.22 -17.85
CA LEU A 52 0.97 -1.92 -16.45
C LEU A 52 -0.19 -1.10 -15.89
N ILE A 53 -0.91 -1.66 -14.92
CA ILE A 53 -2.02 -1.03 -14.21
C ILE A 53 -1.49 -0.56 -12.85
N VAL A 54 -1.81 0.69 -12.52
CA VAL A 54 -1.47 1.32 -11.25
C VAL A 54 -2.75 1.45 -10.44
N THR A 55 -2.84 0.77 -9.30
CA THR A 55 -3.96 0.90 -8.37
C THR A 55 -3.54 1.73 -7.16
N ASN A 56 -4.44 1.94 -6.21
CA ASN A 56 -4.09 2.55 -4.92
C ASN A 56 -3.33 1.61 -3.97
N LEU A 57 -3.28 0.29 -4.24
CA LEU A 57 -2.67 -0.71 -3.36
C LEU A 57 -1.45 -1.43 -3.95
N ARG A 58 -1.40 -1.57 -5.28
CA ARG A 58 -0.39 -2.37 -5.96
C ARG A 58 -0.16 -1.94 -7.40
N LEU A 59 0.92 -2.46 -7.98
CA LEU A 59 1.13 -2.50 -9.42
C LEU A 59 0.72 -3.87 -9.95
N ILE A 60 0.03 -3.89 -11.08
CA ILE A 60 -0.31 -5.12 -11.80
C ILE A 60 0.27 -5.01 -13.21
N TRP A 61 1.08 -5.97 -13.62
CA TRP A 61 1.48 -6.11 -15.01
C TRP A 61 0.88 -7.37 -15.60
N THR A 62 0.42 -7.32 -16.84
CA THR A 62 -0.12 -8.48 -17.56
C THR A 62 0.40 -8.52 -18.98
N SER A 63 0.90 -9.67 -19.42
CA SER A 63 1.38 -9.87 -20.79
C SER A 63 0.21 -9.78 -21.77
N ALA A 64 0.45 -9.12 -22.90
CA ALA A 64 -0.51 -9.05 -24.01
C ALA A 64 -0.59 -10.37 -24.80
N LYS A 65 0.42 -11.25 -24.68
CA LYS A 65 0.40 -12.56 -25.34
C LYS A 65 -0.39 -13.59 -24.55
N SER A 66 -0.30 -13.55 -23.23
CA SER A 66 -0.91 -14.54 -22.34
C SER A 66 -1.33 -13.90 -21.02
N ALA A 67 -2.63 -13.93 -20.72
CA ALA A 67 -3.16 -13.45 -19.44
C ALA A 67 -2.67 -14.27 -18.24
N ARG A 68 -2.13 -15.48 -18.46
CA ARG A 68 -1.53 -16.29 -17.38
C ARG A 68 -0.17 -15.76 -16.93
N THR A 69 0.50 -14.99 -17.77
CA THR A 69 1.79 -14.37 -17.45
C THR A 69 1.55 -12.97 -16.93
N ASN A 70 1.66 -12.82 -15.61
CA ASN A 70 1.33 -11.57 -14.92
C ASN A 70 2.09 -11.42 -13.61
N LEU A 71 2.13 -10.18 -13.12
CA LEU A 71 2.78 -9.81 -11.87
C LEU A 71 1.85 -8.90 -11.07
N SER A 72 1.80 -9.11 -9.76
CA SER A 72 1.13 -8.24 -8.79
C SER A 72 2.12 -7.86 -7.71
N ILE A 73 2.41 -6.57 -7.56
CA ILE A 73 3.42 -6.05 -6.63
C ILE A 73 2.73 -5.11 -5.64
N GLY A 74 2.48 -5.57 -4.41
CA GLY A 74 1.92 -4.76 -3.34
C GLY A 74 2.88 -3.65 -2.89
N PHE A 75 2.35 -2.44 -2.71
CA PHE A 75 3.19 -1.28 -2.37
C PHE A 75 3.89 -1.39 -1.02
N ASN A 76 3.38 -2.19 -0.08
CA ASN A 76 4.05 -2.41 1.22
C ASN A 76 5.41 -3.09 1.08
N ASN A 77 5.63 -3.82 -0.01
CA ASN A 77 6.90 -4.49 -0.31
C ASN A 77 7.86 -3.62 -1.09
N VAL A 78 7.42 -2.47 -1.61
CA VAL A 78 8.23 -1.59 -2.44
C VAL A 78 9.15 -0.75 -1.57
N SER A 79 10.45 -0.87 -1.82
CA SER A 79 11.49 -0.12 -1.12
C SER A 79 11.87 1.16 -1.86
N SER A 80 11.88 1.15 -3.19
CA SER A 80 12.09 2.36 -3.99
C SER A 80 11.53 2.25 -5.40
N VAL A 81 11.18 3.41 -5.97
CA VAL A 81 10.65 3.55 -7.32
C VAL A 81 11.44 4.65 -8.04
N ASN A 82 12.22 4.26 -9.05
CA ASN A 82 13.11 5.17 -9.78
C ASN A 82 12.82 5.12 -11.28
N ILE A 83 12.84 6.28 -11.94
CA ILE A 83 12.73 6.37 -13.40
C ILE A 83 14.14 6.66 -13.94
N ARG A 84 14.59 5.86 -14.91
CA ARG A 84 15.89 6.05 -15.57
C ARG A 84 15.72 6.04 -17.08
N GLN A 85 16.55 6.83 -17.76
CA GLN A 85 16.71 6.71 -19.21
C GLN A 85 17.57 5.49 -19.49
N VAL A 86 17.11 4.61 -20.38
CA VAL A 86 17.76 3.36 -20.77
C VAL A 86 17.80 3.26 -22.29
N ASN A 87 18.87 2.67 -22.82
CA ASN A 87 18.94 2.34 -24.24
C ASN A 87 18.35 0.93 -24.46
N SER A 88 17.16 0.87 -25.06
CA SER A 88 16.55 -0.39 -25.47
C SER A 88 17.18 -0.88 -26.77
N LYS A 89 17.59 -2.16 -26.82
CA LYS A 89 18.11 -2.82 -28.03
C LYS A 89 17.14 -2.73 -29.22
N LEU A 90 15.84 -2.67 -28.98
CA LEU A 90 14.81 -2.64 -30.02
C LEU A 90 14.49 -1.23 -30.54
N ARG A 91 14.73 -0.17 -29.76
CA ARG A 91 14.15 1.17 -30.03
C ARG A 91 15.04 2.38 -29.70
N GLY A 92 16.23 2.21 -29.14
CA GLY A 92 17.12 3.30 -28.71
C GLY A 92 16.75 3.88 -27.34
N ASN A 93 16.95 5.18 -27.12
CA ASN A 93 16.64 5.85 -25.84
C ASN A 93 15.16 5.70 -25.47
N SER A 94 14.88 5.10 -24.32
CA SER A 94 13.56 5.00 -23.71
C SER A 94 13.63 5.20 -22.19
N GLN A 95 12.48 5.41 -21.54
CA GLN A 95 12.39 5.42 -20.09
C GLN A 95 12.04 4.03 -19.56
N ALA A 96 12.71 3.66 -18.47
CA ALA A 96 12.38 2.50 -17.68
C ALA A 96 12.12 2.87 -16.22
N LEU A 97 11.12 2.20 -15.65
CA LEU A 97 10.75 2.23 -14.25
C LEU A 97 11.42 1.07 -13.54
N PHE A 98 12.24 1.39 -12.55
CA PHE A 98 12.92 0.45 -11.67
C PHE A 98 12.16 0.40 -10.34
N VAL A 99 11.59 -0.75 -10.02
CA VAL A 99 10.88 -1.01 -8.76
C VAL A 99 11.70 -1.99 -7.94
N MET A 100 12.30 -1.52 -6.86
CA MET A 100 13.04 -2.36 -5.91
C MET A 100 12.09 -2.78 -4.80
N THR A 101 12.04 -4.07 -4.50
CA THR A 101 11.17 -4.61 -3.45
C THR A 101 11.93 -5.51 -2.49
N ARG A 102 11.33 -5.72 -1.31
CA ARG A 102 11.74 -6.73 -0.35
C ARG A 102 10.50 -7.46 0.14
N PHE A 103 10.44 -8.76 -0.09
CA PHE A 103 9.33 -9.62 0.32
C PHE A 103 9.89 -10.92 0.87
N ASN A 104 9.41 -11.35 2.05
CA ASN A 104 9.90 -12.57 2.75
C ASN A 104 11.43 -12.67 2.83
N SER A 105 12.09 -11.56 3.18
CA SER A 105 13.55 -11.43 3.23
C SER A 105 14.30 -11.52 1.89
N THR A 106 13.60 -11.78 0.78
CA THR A 106 14.16 -11.76 -0.57
C THR A 106 14.00 -10.38 -1.19
N ARG A 107 15.04 -9.91 -1.90
CA ARG A 107 14.98 -8.67 -2.68
C ARG A 107 14.64 -9.00 -4.12
N PHE A 108 13.66 -8.31 -4.69
CA PHE A 108 13.37 -8.36 -6.12
C PHE A 108 13.59 -6.99 -6.74
N GLU A 109 13.89 -7.01 -8.04
CA GLU A 109 13.97 -5.81 -8.86
C GLU A 109 13.13 -6.07 -10.10
N PHE A 110 12.21 -5.16 -10.38
CA PHE A 110 11.39 -5.18 -11.58
C PHE A 110 11.74 -3.99 -12.45
N ILE A 111 11.85 -4.22 -13.75
CA ILE A 111 12.22 -3.19 -14.72
C ILE A 111 11.13 -3.15 -15.78
N PHE A 112 10.38 -2.05 -15.79
CA PHE A 112 9.31 -1.83 -16.74
C PHE A 112 9.74 -0.78 -17.76
N THR A 113 9.88 -1.18 -19.02
CA THR A 113 10.28 -0.28 -20.10
C THR A 113 9.07 0.12 -20.93
N ASN A 114 8.85 1.41 -21.12
CA ASN A 114 7.82 1.86 -22.05
C ASN A 114 8.32 1.71 -23.49
N LEU A 115 7.52 1.07 -24.35
CA LEU A 115 7.88 0.88 -25.76
C LEU A 115 7.41 2.02 -26.67
N VAL A 116 6.54 2.92 -26.19
CA VAL A 116 6.02 4.05 -26.96
C VAL A 116 6.99 5.23 -26.87
N LYS A 117 7.38 5.78 -28.04
CA LYS A 117 8.22 6.99 -28.12
C LYS A 117 7.43 8.22 -27.67
N ASN A 118 8.10 9.20 -27.05
CA ASN A 118 7.56 10.52 -26.70
C ASN A 118 6.47 10.58 -25.60
N SER A 119 6.37 9.59 -24.70
CA SER A 119 5.46 9.66 -23.54
C SER A 119 6.22 9.61 -22.20
N PRO A 120 6.95 10.68 -21.82
CA PRO A 120 7.85 10.68 -20.66
C PRO A 120 7.16 10.79 -19.28
N ARG A 121 5.85 11.06 -19.23
CA ARG A 121 5.12 11.30 -17.97
C ARG A 121 4.37 10.08 -17.41
N LEU A 122 4.45 8.92 -18.07
CA LEU A 122 3.62 7.77 -17.70
C LEU A 122 4.02 7.18 -16.34
N PHE A 123 5.31 7.15 -16.01
CA PHE A 123 5.77 6.53 -14.77
C PHE A 123 5.75 7.46 -13.54
N THR A 124 5.53 8.77 -13.73
CA THR A 124 5.46 9.70 -12.59
C THR A 124 4.24 9.44 -11.72
N THR A 125 3.15 8.92 -12.30
CA THR A 125 1.97 8.48 -11.54
C THR A 125 2.34 7.40 -10.52
N VAL A 126 3.18 6.44 -10.90
CA VAL A 126 3.64 5.37 -10.00
C VAL A 126 4.39 5.94 -8.80
N GLN A 127 5.29 6.90 -9.02
CA GLN A 127 6.03 7.55 -7.92
C GLN A 127 5.10 8.35 -7.00
N ALA A 128 4.15 9.08 -7.56
CA ALA A 128 3.17 9.86 -6.79
C ALA A 128 2.29 8.96 -5.93
N VAL A 129 1.76 7.88 -6.52
CA VAL A 129 0.92 6.90 -5.81
C VAL A 129 1.71 6.18 -4.72
N PHE A 130 2.94 5.73 -5.00
CA PHE A 130 3.78 5.10 -3.98
C PHE A 130 4.07 6.04 -2.79
N ARG A 131 4.37 7.31 -3.06
CA ARG A 131 4.55 8.32 -1.99
C ARG A 131 3.27 8.55 -1.18
N SER A 132 2.12 8.61 -1.85
CA SER A 132 0.82 8.72 -1.19
C SER A 132 0.53 7.49 -0.33
N TYR A 133 0.86 6.30 -0.81
CA TYR A 133 0.73 5.06 -0.07
C TYR A 133 1.59 5.12 1.21
N GLU A 134 2.88 5.44 1.10
CA GLU A 134 3.79 5.51 2.25
C GLU A 134 3.35 6.52 3.33
N THR A 135 2.84 7.69 2.91
CA THR A 135 2.41 8.76 3.83
C THR A 135 1.07 8.50 4.52
N THR A 136 0.34 7.47 4.11
CA THR A 136 -1.01 7.13 4.63
C THR A 136 -1.05 5.82 5.42
N LYS A 137 0.10 5.32 5.92
CA LYS A 137 0.16 4.06 6.67
C LYS A 137 -0.75 4.00 7.91
N LEU A 138 -0.99 5.14 8.57
CA LEU A 138 -1.85 5.21 9.77
C LEU A 138 -3.31 4.82 9.54
N TYR A 139 -3.79 4.75 8.29
CA TYR A 139 -5.13 4.24 7.97
C TYR A 139 -5.23 2.70 7.99
N ARG A 140 -4.10 1.99 8.03
CA ARG A 140 -4.08 0.53 7.80
C ARG A 140 -3.09 -0.24 8.65
N ASP A 141 -2.08 0.42 9.21
CA ASP A 141 -1.09 -0.20 10.09
C ASP A 141 -1.27 0.22 11.54
N LEU A 142 -1.17 -0.76 12.44
CA LEU A 142 -1.17 -0.52 13.87
C LEU A 142 0.06 0.31 14.27
N LYS A 143 -0.15 1.35 15.08
CA LYS A 143 0.91 2.22 15.56
C LYS A 143 0.92 2.27 17.07
N LEU A 144 2.07 1.90 17.65
CA LEU A 144 2.39 2.10 19.06
C LEU A 144 3.30 3.32 19.20
N ARG A 145 3.06 4.12 20.24
CA ARG A 145 3.90 5.27 20.63
C ARG A 145 4.17 6.21 19.45
N GLY A 146 3.12 6.55 18.70
CA GLY A 146 3.19 7.45 17.56
C GLY A 146 3.11 8.93 17.98
N ALA A 147 3.66 9.83 17.17
CA ALA A 147 3.42 11.27 17.31
C ALA A 147 2.04 11.64 16.72
N ILE A 148 0.98 11.11 17.34
CA ILE A 148 -0.42 11.26 16.88
C ILE A 148 -1.24 12.19 17.78
N ILE A 149 -0.72 12.56 18.95
CA ILE A 149 -1.35 13.50 19.88
C ILE A 149 -0.54 14.79 19.89
N ARG A 150 -1.23 15.92 19.92
CA ARG A 150 -0.64 17.25 20.11
C ARG A 150 -1.57 18.06 20.99
N ASP A 151 -1.04 18.65 22.06
CA ASP A 151 -1.81 19.50 22.98
C ASP A 151 -3.07 18.78 23.53
N LYS A 152 -2.92 17.50 23.93
CA LYS A 152 -4.02 16.62 24.40
C LYS A 152 -5.14 16.35 23.39
N GLU A 153 -4.94 16.68 22.12
CA GLU A 153 -5.88 16.42 21.03
C GLU A 153 -5.29 15.49 19.96
N LEU A 154 -6.18 14.74 19.31
CA LEU A 154 -5.80 13.84 18.22
C LEU A 154 -5.44 14.65 16.97
N VAL A 155 -4.26 14.38 16.42
CA VAL A 155 -3.88 14.86 15.08
C VAL A 155 -4.64 14.03 14.05
N MET A 156 -5.68 14.65 13.50
CA MET A 156 -6.59 14.04 12.53
C MET A 156 -5.88 13.77 11.20
N LEU A 157 -6.12 12.59 10.64
CA LEU A 157 -5.75 12.28 9.27
C LEU A 157 -6.73 12.98 8.29
N PRO A 158 -6.35 13.17 7.02
CA PRO A 158 -7.29 13.65 6.00
C PRO A 158 -8.60 12.83 5.98
N ASN A 159 -9.76 13.48 5.95
CA ASN A 159 -11.08 12.81 5.96
C ASN A 159 -11.36 11.93 7.20
N GLU A 160 -10.52 11.98 8.24
CA GLU A 160 -10.82 11.37 9.52
C GLU A 160 -11.83 12.25 10.27
N GLN A 161 -12.83 11.62 10.89
CA GLN A 161 -13.85 12.28 11.69
C GLN A 161 -13.96 11.57 13.04
N VAL A 162 -13.95 12.34 14.13
CA VAL A 162 -14.17 11.81 15.48
C VAL A 162 -15.67 11.60 15.68
N TYR A 163 -16.05 10.40 16.10
CA TYR A 163 -17.40 10.11 16.55
C TYR A 163 -17.55 10.28 18.06
N GLU A 164 -16.56 9.82 18.82
CA GLU A 164 -16.64 9.85 20.27
C GLU A 164 -15.25 10.03 20.92
N LYS A 165 -15.22 10.77 22.03
CA LYS A 165 -14.06 10.96 22.89
C LYS A 165 -14.46 10.63 24.31
N ILE A 166 -13.86 9.57 24.86
CA ILE A 166 -14.18 9.01 26.16
C ILE A 166 -12.96 9.14 27.06
N SER A 167 -13.06 10.00 28.07
CA SER A 167 -12.00 10.15 29.08
C SER A 167 -12.13 9.12 30.19
N GLY A 168 -11.03 8.84 30.89
CA GLY A 168 -11.02 7.95 32.05
C GLY A 168 -10.89 6.46 31.71
N ILE A 169 -10.51 6.13 30.47
CA ILE A 169 -10.35 4.75 30.02
C ILE A 169 -8.98 4.22 30.42
N TRP A 170 -8.99 3.15 31.21
CA TRP A 170 -7.78 2.47 31.66
C TRP A 170 -7.25 1.52 30.60
N ASN A 171 -5.94 1.59 30.35
CA ASN A 171 -5.22 0.56 29.63
C ASN A 171 -4.67 -0.47 30.63
N LEU A 172 -5.06 -1.74 30.43
CA LEU A 172 -4.74 -2.88 31.29
C LEU A 172 -3.56 -3.73 30.75
N SER A 173 -2.80 -3.24 29.78
CA SER A 173 -1.64 -3.97 29.22
C SER A 173 -0.39 -3.90 30.11
N SER A 174 -0.44 -3.22 31.25
CA SER A 174 0.66 -3.06 32.20
C SER A 174 0.21 -3.34 33.63
N ASP A 175 1.13 -3.81 34.48
CA ASP A 175 0.87 -4.20 35.87
C ASP A 175 0.28 -3.05 36.72
N GLN A 176 0.70 -1.83 36.42
CA GLN A 176 0.02 -0.62 36.85
C GLN A 176 -0.77 -0.10 35.65
N GLY A 177 -2.10 -0.14 35.73
CA GLY A 177 -2.95 0.38 34.65
C GLY A 177 -2.63 1.84 34.37
N ASN A 178 -2.82 2.28 33.12
CA ASN A 178 -2.62 3.68 32.74
C ASN A 178 -3.97 4.34 32.46
N LEU A 179 -4.27 5.45 33.12
CA LEU A 179 -5.45 6.26 32.84
C LEU A 179 -5.25 7.07 31.56
N GLY A 180 -6.21 6.96 30.63
CA GLY A 180 -6.11 7.58 29.32
C GLY A 180 -7.43 8.14 28.80
N THR A 181 -7.36 8.64 27.58
CA THR A 181 -8.52 9.01 26.77
C THR A 181 -8.59 8.09 25.55
N PHE A 182 -9.78 7.60 25.26
CA PHE A 182 -10.11 6.79 24.11
C PHE A 182 -10.87 7.61 23.08
N ILE A 183 -10.50 7.52 21.82
CA ILE A 183 -11.09 8.26 20.71
C ILE A 183 -11.51 7.25 19.64
N ILE A 184 -12.76 7.36 19.22
CA ILE A 184 -13.36 6.55 18.15
C ILE A 184 -13.52 7.44 16.93
N THR A 185 -12.92 7.06 15.81
CA THR A 185 -13.03 7.77 14.53
C THR A 185 -13.68 6.89 13.46
N ASN A 186 -13.92 7.43 12.28
CA ASN A 186 -14.42 6.66 11.13
C ASN A 186 -13.39 5.70 10.51
N VAL A 187 -12.09 5.78 10.86
CA VAL A 187 -11.03 4.95 10.24
C VAL A 187 -10.22 4.12 11.24
N ARG A 188 -10.17 4.51 12.51
CA ARG A 188 -9.37 3.85 13.55
C ARG A 188 -9.88 4.18 14.95
N THR A 189 -9.43 3.43 15.94
CA THR A 189 -9.53 3.84 17.34
C THR A 189 -8.15 4.25 17.85
N VAL A 190 -8.14 5.23 18.75
CA VAL A 190 -6.92 5.76 19.36
C VAL A 190 -7.10 5.79 20.86
N TRP A 191 -6.08 5.35 21.59
CA TRP A 191 -5.98 5.54 23.02
C TRP A 191 -4.66 6.22 23.35
N PHE A 192 -4.66 7.16 24.29
CA PHE A 192 -3.43 7.76 24.82
C PHE A 192 -3.52 8.02 26.31
N ALA A 193 -2.40 7.88 27.03
CA ALA A 193 -2.33 8.15 28.46
C ALA A 193 -2.36 9.66 28.74
N VAL A 194 -3.07 10.05 29.81
CA VAL A 194 -3.24 11.46 30.21
C VAL A 194 -1.92 12.07 30.73
N LEU A 195 -1.13 11.28 31.46
CA LEU A 195 0.13 11.73 32.06
C LEU A 195 1.33 11.64 31.10
N ALA A 196 1.19 10.89 30.00
CA ALA A 196 2.26 10.62 29.05
C ALA A 196 1.68 10.39 27.65
N GLU A 197 1.49 11.46 26.88
CA GLU A 197 0.84 11.40 25.56
C GLU A 197 1.59 10.53 24.55
N ASN A 198 2.91 10.35 24.72
CA ASN A 198 3.73 9.44 23.90
C ASN A 198 3.40 7.96 24.16
N PHE A 199 2.74 7.64 25.27
CA PHE A 199 2.18 6.33 25.52
C PHE A 199 0.78 6.26 24.93
N ASN A 200 0.74 5.92 23.65
CA ASN A 200 -0.49 5.84 22.87
C ASN A 200 -0.49 4.61 21.95
N VAL A 201 -1.68 4.27 21.51
CA VAL A 201 -1.97 3.18 20.58
C VAL A 201 -3.00 3.68 19.57
N SER A 202 -2.74 3.46 18.29
CA SER A 202 -3.66 3.73 17.18
C SER A 202 -3.91 2.42 16.44
N ILE A 203 -5.15 1.95 16.44
CA ILE A 203 -5.57 0.68 15.86
C ILE A 203 -6.55 0.97 14.71
N PRO A 204 -6.14 0.83 13.45
CA PRO A 204 -7.06 0.93 12.33
C PRO A 204 -8.06 -0.21 12.30
N TYR A 205 -9.28 0.06 11.83
CA TYR A 205 -10.31 -0.99 11.72
C TYR A 205 -9.89 -2.15 10.84
N LEU A 206 -9.02 -1.90 9.85
CA LEU A 206 -8.46 -2.94 8.98
C LEU A 206 -7.66 -4.00 9.76
N GLN A 207 -7.11 -3.66 10.92
CA GLN A 207 -6.32 -4.57 11.77
C GLN A 207 -7.17 -5.26 12.84
N MET A 208 -8.42 -4.85 13.03
CA MET A 208 -9.30 -5.42 14.05
C MET A 208 -9.98 -6.68 13.51
N LYS A 209 -9.80 -7.81 14.21
CA LYS A 209 -10.47 -9.07 13.86
C LYS A 209 -11.87 -9.17 14.48
N SER A 210 -12.00 -8.79 15.75
CA SER A 210 -13.26 -8.79 16.49
C SER A 210 -13.19 -7.79 17.64
N ILE A 211 -14.36 -7.30 18.05
CA ILE A 211 -14.57 -6.54 19.28
C ILE A 211 -15.67 -7.30 20.02
N ASN A 212 -15.40 -7.67 21.28
CA ASN A 212 -16.30 -8.46 22.12
C ASN A 212 -16.84 -7.61 23.25
#